data_AF-A0A7Y2ENR4-F1
#
_entry.id   AF-A0A7Y2ENR4-F1
#
_cell.length_a   1.000
_cell.length_b   1.000
_cell.length_c   1.000
_cell.angle_alpha   90.00
_cell.angle_beta   90.00
_cell.angle_gamma   90.00
#
_symmetry.space_group_name_H-M   'P 1'
#
loop_
_entity.id
_entity.type
_entity.pdbx_description
1 polymer ?
#
loop_
_entity_poly.entity_id
_entity_poly.type
_entity_poly.pdbx_seq_one_letter_code
_entity_poly.pdbx_strand_id
1 'polypeptide(L)'
;MPKTSMKDVTDSAKRSILRLARKTPGERAVREELAAQKKLRWWCVYGSTRSGTTYISRLAKSCAKLWTGDWRMGEFLVGIEAWRELRASPAHEHIEFDFERLLRDVSRNIIDNAYSGDGDQLDFVYKQAALRPREYKTLVNMWGEPQRLIFCLREPAGFIASAKKKFPMRTVENLQDHYVMCLDYYHKIGGEIYEYNDELTLEEYKEFLKPLDFTEVELPSFRFKGVQEEADTSQAMWDAYNKVKAIADSRR
;
A
#
# COMPACT_ATOMS: atom_id res chain seq x y z
N MET A 1 -14.46 -20.69 30.68
CA MET A 1 -15.05 -19.76 29.68
C MET A 1 -14.04 -18.67 29.38
N PRO A 2 -13.71 -18.37 28.11
CA PRO A 2 -12.77 -17.31 27.80
C PRO A 2 -13.41 -15.95 28.14
N LYS A 3 -12.73 -15.15 28.98
CA LYS A 3 -13.13 -13.79 29.29
C LYS A 3 -12.78 -12.89 28.10
N THR A 4 -13.76 -12.54 27.28
CA THR A 4 -13.63 -11.52 26.24
C THR A 4 -13.23 -10.20 26.89
N SER A 5 -12.12 -9.57 26.48
CA SER A 5 -11.68 -8.33 27.12
C SER A 5 -12.56 -7.17 26.69
N MET A 6 -12.73 -6.15 27.55
CA MET A 6 -13.46 -4.90 27.21
C MET A 6 -12.90 -4.21 25.94
N LYS A 7 -11.61 -4.43 25.64
CA LYS A 7 -10.95 -3.91 24.43
C LYS A 7 -11.47 -4.60 23.16
N ASP A 8 -11.76 -5.89 23.23
CA ASP A 8 -12.30 -6.67 22.10
C ASP A 8 -13.74 -6.26 21.77
N VAL A 9 -14.53 -5.92 22.80
CA VAL A 9 -15.90 -5.42 22.65
C VAL A 9 -15.92 -4.03 22.01
N THR A 10 -15.01 -3.14 22.42
CA THR A 10 -14.90 -1.78 21.86
C THR A 10 -14.38 -1.78 20.42
N ASP A 11 -13.44 -2.66 20.08
CA ASP A 11 -12.96 -2.81 18.70
C ASP A 11 -14.03 -3.43 17.77
N SER A 12 -14.84 -4.38 18.28
CA SER A 12 -15.96 -4.96 17.53
C SER A 12 -17.07 -3.94 17.24
N ALA A 13 -17.43 -3.10 18.22
CA ALA A 13 -18.40 -2.03 18.05
C ALA A 13 -17.91 -0.97 17.04
N LYS A 14 -16.64 -0.55 17.12
CA LYS A 14 -16.04 0.38 16.15
C LYS A 14 -16.04 -0.20 14.73
N ARG A 15 -15.70 -1.48 14.56
CA ARG A 15 -15.76 -2.15 13.25
C ARG A 15 -17.18 -2.22 12.71
N SER A 16 -18.16 -2.47 13.58
CA SER A 16 -19.58 -2.53 13.20
C SER A 16 -20.10 -1.17 12.76
N ILE A 17 -19.74 -0.09 13.46
CA ILE A 17 -20.07 1.28 13.09
C ILE A 17 -19.42 1.66 11.76
N LEU A 18 -18.12 1.38 11.57
CA LEU A 18 -17.43 1.61 10.30
C LEU A 18 -18.07 0.80 9.15
N ARG A 19 -18.54 -0.41 9.42
CA ARG A 19 -19.22 -1.26 8.43
C ARG A 19 -20.62 -0.74 8.08
N LEU A 20 -21.31 -0.10 9.02
CA LEU A 20 -22.61 0.53 8.80
C LEU A 20 -22.46 1.86 8.03
N ALA A 21 -21.42 2.66 8.34
CA ALA A 21 -21.11 3.88 7.60
C ALA A 21 -20.88 3.59 6.10
N ARG A 22 -20.15 2.50 5.79
CA ARG A 22 -19.91 2.00 4.42
C ARG A 22 -21.15 1.68 3.59
N LYS A 23 -22.33 1.58 4.22
CA LYS A 23 -23.58 1.19 3.56
C LYS A 23 -24.54 2.35 3.38
N THR A 24 -24.10 3.59 3.61
CA THR A 24 -24.93 4.75 3.28
C THR A 24 -25.19 4.78 1.76
N PRO A 25 -26.41 5.15 1.31
CA PRO A 25 -26.76 5.06 -0.12
C PRO A 25 -25.81 5.80 -1.05
N GLY A 26 -25.33 7.00 -0.66
CA GLY A 26 -24.38 7.79 -1.45
C GLY A 26 -23.04 7.10 -1.63
N GLU A 27 -22.49 6.51 -0.56
CA GLU A 27 -21.21 5.81 -0.66
C GLU A 27 -21.33 4.47 -1.40
N ARG A 28 -22.52 3.84 -1.39
CA ARG A 28 -22.78 2.64 -2.20
C ARG A 28 -22.76 2.97 -3.70
N ALA A 29 -23.40 4.08 -4.10
CA ALA A 29 -23.42 4.52 -5.48
C ALA A 29 -22.00 4.80 -6.02
N VAL A 30 -21.15 5.46 -5.22
CA VAL A 30 -19.73 5.68 -5.57
C VAL A 30 -18.99 4.37 -5.81
N ARG A 31 -19.17 3.37 -4.94
CA ARG A 31 -18.52 2.05 -5.11
C ARG A 31 -19.02 1.32 -6.34
N GLU A 32 -20.33 1.33 -6.59
CA GLU A 32 -20.94 0.73 -7.78
C GLU A 32 -20.46 1.40 -9.08
N GLU A 33 -20.37 2.73 -9.09
CA GLU A 33 -19.81 3.52 -10.20
C GLU A 33 -18.36 3.10 -10.47
N LEU A 34 -17.49 3.13 -9.45
CA LEU A 34 -16.07 2.82 -9.62
C LEU A 34 -15.83 1.35 -9.97
N ALA A 35 -16.60 0.43 -9.39
CA ALA A 35 -16.49 -1.01 -9.70
C ALA A 35 -16.92 -1.36 -11.14
N ALA A 36 -17.65 -0.48 -11.82
CA ALA A 36 -18.01 -0.64 -13.23
C ALA A 36 -16.92 -0.12 -14.19
N GLN A 37 -15.95 0.66 -13.71
CA GLN A 37 -14.91 1.26 -14.54
C GLN A 37 -13.81 0.25 -14.86
N LYS A 38 -13.34 0.24 -16.11
CA LYS A 38 -12.19 -0.57 -16.55
C LYS A 38 -10.84 0.05 -16.18
N LYS A 39 -10.80 1.36 -15.98
CA LYS A 39 -9.61 2.12 -15.60
C LYS A 39 -10.01 3.11 -14.52
N LEU A 40 -9.19 3.22 -13.48
CA LEU A 40 -9.40 4.18 -12.40
C LEU A 40 -8.33 5.28 -12.46
N ARG A 41 -8.67 6.48 -11.99
CA ARG A 41 -7.65 7.48 -11.62
C ARG A 41 -7.16 7.13 -10.22
N TRP A 42 -6.15 6.26 -10.14
CA TRP A 42 -5.71 5.71 -8.86
C TRP A 42 -4.23 5.89 -8.60
N TRP A 43 -3.89 6.02 -7.32
CA TRP A 43 -2.50 6.09 -6.86
C TRP A 43 -2.16 4.83 -6.07
N CYS A 44 -0.95 4.33 -6.28
CA CYS A 44 -0.39 3.19 -5.57
C CYS A 44 0.71 3.66 -4.62
N VAL A 45 0.56 3.39 -3.33
CA VAL A 45 1.55 3.67 -2.30
C VAL A 45 2.09 2.37 -1.75
N TYR A 46 3.39 2.14 -1.90
CA TYR A 46 4.04 0.94 -1.40
C TYR A 46 5.43 1.24 -0.83
N GLY A 47 6.09 0.24 -0.26
CA GLY A 47 7.38 0.40 0.40
C GLY A 47 7.63 -0.74 1.38
N SER A 48 8.78 -0.72 2.05
CA SER A 48 8.98 -1.61 3.20
C SER A 48 7.96 -1.31 4.30
N THR A 49 7.69 -2.28 5.18
CA THR A 49 6.90 -1.93 6.37
C THR A 49 7.64 -0.83 7.16
N ARG A 50 6.89 0.02 7.86
CA ARG A 50 7.47 1.07 8.74
C ARG A 50 8.22 2.20 8.00
N SER A 51 8.07 2.36 6.69
CA SER A 51 8.67 3.47 5.92
C SER A 51 7.76 4.68 5.71
N GLY A 52 6.72 4.87 6.55
CA GLY A 52 5.83 6.04 6.41
C GLY A 52 4.69 5.88 5.39
N THR A 53 4.56 4.74 4.71
CA THR A 53 3.47 4.43 3.74
C THR A 53 2.07 4.77 4.24
N THR A 54 1.81 4.68 5.55
CA THR A 54 0.48 4.94 6.12
C THR A 54 0.16 6.43 6.17
N TYR A 55 1.16 7.28 6.46
CA TYR A 55 0.90 8.72 6.58
C TYR A 55 0.65 9.31 5.20
N ILE A 56 1.51 8.99 4.22
CA ILE A 56 1.34 9.45 2.84
C ILE A 56 0.03 8.94 2.22
N SER A 57 -0.37 7.69 2.46
CA SER A 57 -1.64 7.17 1.96
C SER A 57 -2.86 7.84 2.61
N ARG A 58 -2.73 8.33 3.85
CA ARG A 58 -3.80 9.09 4.54
C ARG A 58 -3.96 10.49 3.97
N LEU A 59 -2.86 11.15 3.62
CA LEU A 59 -2.91 12.43 2.90
C LEU A 59 -3.52 12.22 1.50
N ALA A 60 -3.09 11.20 0.75
CA ALA A 60 -3.71 10.93 -0.55
C ALA A 60 -5.21 10.54 -0.42
N LYS A 61 -5.59 9.79 0.63
CA LYS A 61 -6.99 9.44 0.94
C LYS A 61 -7.87 10.68 1.08
N SER A 62 -7.36 11.77 1.67
CA SER A 62 -8.18 12.95 1.92
C SER A 62 -8.57 13.70 0.64
N CYS A 63 -7.97 13.33 -0.50
CA CYS A 63 -8.30 13.84 -1.83
C CYS A 63 -8.91 12.77 -2.75
N ALA A 64 -9.22 11.57 -2.23
CA ALA A 64 -9.70 10.44 -3.02
C ALA A 64 -11.14 10.06 -2.65
N LYS A 65 -11.89 9.51 -3.61
CA LYS A 65 -13.23 8.97 -3.37
C LYS A 65 -13.17 7.75 -2.45
N LEU A 66 -12.23 6.84 -2.72
CA LEU A 66 -12.05 5.60 -1.98
C LEU A 66 -10.57 5.35 -1.63
N TRP A 67 -10.34 4.61 -0.54
CA TRP A 67 -9.01 4.17 -0.13
C TRP A 67 -9.04 2.76 0.47
N THR A 68 -7.99 1.99 0.20
CA THR A 68 -7.72 0.75 0.93
C THR A 68 -6.25 0.60 1.28
N GLY A 69 -5.96 -0.17 2.34
CA GLY A 69 -4.60 -0.37 2.84
C GLY A 69 -4.37 -1.76 3.42
N ASP A 70 -3.23 -2.36 3.09
CA ASP A 70 -2.74 -3.64 3.63
C ASP A 70 -3.80 -4.74 3.64
N TRP A 71 -4.41 -4.97 2.49
CA TRP A 71 -5.54 -5.90 2.35
C TRP A 71 -5.16 -7.37 2.50
N ARG A 72 -3.87 -7.67 2.63
CA ARG A 72 -3.29 -9.01 2.84
C ARG A 72 -3.69 -10.04 1.77
N MET A 73 -4.05 -9.56 0.58
CA MET A 73 -4.37 -10.42 -0.56
C MET A 73 -3.12 -10.80 -1.36
N GLY A 74 -1.92 -10.40 -0.93
CA GLY A 74 -0.68 -10.56 -1.69
C GLY A 74 -0.44 -11.97 -2.23
N GLU A 75 -0.59 -13.02 -1.42
CA GLU A 75 -0.42 -14.41 -1.91
C GLU A 75 -1.47 -14.78 -2.97
N PHE A 76 -2.73 -14.40 -2.75
CA PHE A 76 -3.81 -14.68 -3.68
C PHE A 76 -3.62 -13.93 -5.00
N LEU A 77 -3.30 -12.63 -4.95
CA LEU A 77 -3.08 -11.79 -6.13
C LEU A 77 -1.83 -12.22 -6.90
N VAL A 78 -0.77 -12.64 -6.21
CA VAL A 78 0.42 -13.25 -6.84
C VAL A 78 0.06 -14.56 -7.54
N GLY A 79 -0.79 -15.39 -6.93
CA GLY A 79 -1.23 -16.66 -7.49
C GLY A 79 -1.99 -16.51 -8.81
N ILE A 80 -2.83 -15.46 -8.93
CA ILE A 80 -3.55 -15.15 -10.17
C ILE A 80 -2.57 -14.93 -11.33
N GLU A 81 -1.58 -14.06 -11.14
CA GLU A 81 -0.59 -13.76 -12.18
C GLU A 81 0.31 -14.97 -12.49
N ALA A 82 0.72 -15.72 -11.47
CA ALA A 82 1.54 -16.91 -11.64
C ALA A 82 0.82 -17.97 -12.50
N TRP A 83 -0.49 -18.16 -12.30
CA TRP A 83 -1.28 -19.08 -13.13
C TRP A 83 -1.43 -18.55 -14.55
N ARG A 84 -1.63 -17.23 -14.71
CA ARG A 84 -1.73 -16.61 -16.04
C ARG A 84 -0.46 -16.83 -16.86
N GLU A 85 0.71 -16.65 -16.24
CA GLU A 85 2.01 -16.95 -16.84
C GLU A 85 2.15 -18.45 -17.19
N LEU A 86 1.69 -19.36 -16.34
CA LEU A 86 1.72 -20.81 -16.60
C LEU A 86 0.83 -21.22 -17.79
N ARG A 87 -0.39 -20.67 -17.87
CA ARG A 87 -1.34 -20.98 -18.96
C ARG A 87 -0.86 -20.49 -20.33
N ALA A 88 -0.02 -19.46 -20.37
CA ALA A 88 0.57 -19.00 -21.64
C ALA A 88 1.48 -20.06 -22.30
N SER A 89 1.81 -21.15 -21.60
CA SER A 89 2.52 -22.31 -22.16
C SER A 89 1.59 -23.19 -23.01
N PRO A 90 2.02 -23.66 -24.20
CA PRO A 90 1.25 -24.56 -25.06
C PRO A 90 0.75 -25.83 -24.35
N ALA A 91 1.48 -26.32 -23.34
CA ALA A 91 1.10 -27.51 -22.58
C ALA A 91 -0.22 -27.35 -21.79
N HIS A 92 -0.68 -26.12 -21.55
CA HIS A 92 -1.85 -25.82 -20.72
C HIS A 92 -2.96 -25.07 -21.48
N GLU A 93 -2.88 -25.01 -22.82
CA GLU A 93 -3.84 -24.26 -23.65
C GLU A 93 -5.29 -24.74 -23.52
N HIS A 94 -5.45 -26.04 -23.21
CA HIS A 94 -6.74 -26.70 -23.04
C HIS A 94 -7.49 -26.32 -21.75
N ILE A 95 -6.85 -25.61 -20.81
CA ILE A 95 -7.49 -25.21 -19.56
C ILE A 95 -8.25 -23.90 -19.77
N GLU A 96 -9.58 -23.98 -19.76
CA GLU A 96 -10.46 -22.82 -19.88
C GLU A 96 -10.75 -22.21 -18.50
N PHE A 97 -10.22 -21.01 -18.25
CA PHE A 97 -10.53 -20.22 -17.06
C PHE A 97 -10.75 -18.75 -17.45
N ASP A 98 -11.86 -18.18 -17.00
CA ASP A 98 -12.23 -16.79 -17.27
C ASP A 98 -11.54 -15.84 -16.29
N PHE A 99 -10.31 -15.48 -16.64
CA PHE A 99 -9.50 -14.57 -15.86
C PHE A 99 -10.06 -13.16 -15.77
N GLU A 100 -10.64 -12.67 -16.85
CA GLU A 100 -11.21 -11.32 -16.90
C GLU A 100 -12.40 -11.23 -15.96
N ARG A 101 -13.21 -12.28 -15.85
CA ARG A 101 -14.25 -12.36 -14.83
C ARG A 101 -13.66 -12.45 -13.42
N LEU A 102 -12.67 -13.31 -13.16
CA LEU A 102 -12.04 -13.37 -11.84
C LEU A 102 -11.48 -12.01 -11.41
N LEU A 103 -10.74 -11.33 -12.28
CA LEU A 103 -10.15 -10.02 -11.98
C LEU A 103 -11.24 -8.97 -11.72
N ARG A 104 -12.33 -8.97 -12.49
CA ARG A 104 -13.47 -8.08 -12.25
C ARG A 104 -14.15 -8.37 -10.91
N ASP A 105 -14.36 -9.64 -10.56
CA ASP A 105 -15.00 -10.02 -9.30
C ASP A 105 -14.12 -9.66 -8.09
N VAL A 106 -12.81 -9.87 -8.20
CA VAL A 106 -11.84 -9.48 -7.16
C VAL A 106 -11.75 -7.95 -7.04
N SER A 107 -11.66 -7.24 -8.17
CA SER A 107 -11.67 -5.78 -8.24
C SER A 107 -12.91 -5.21 -7.54
N ARG A 108 -14.11 -5.70 -7.91
CA ARG A 108 -15.37 -5.30 -7.28
C ARG A 108 -15.34 -5.54 -5.77
N ASN A 109 -14.88 -6.71 -5.34
CA ASN A 109 -14.79 -7.01 -3.91
C ASN A 109 -13.84 -6.04 -3.16
N ILE A 110 -12.72 -5.64 -3.78
CA ILE A 110 -11.81 -4.64 -3.21
C ILE A 110 -12.52 -3.28 -3.07
N ILE A 111 -13.16 -2.81 -4.15
CA ILE A 111 -13.85 -1.50 -4.19
C ILE A 111 -15.04 -1.46 -3.22
N ASP A 112 -15.86 -2.52 -3.19
CA ASP A 112 -17.03 -2.64 -2.31
C ASP A 112 -16.66 -2.55 -0.83
N ASN A 113 -15.44 -2.94 -0.47
CA ASN A 113 -14.95 -2.96 0.90
C ASN A 113 -13.93 -1.86 1.19
N ALA A 114 -13.61 -1.01 0.21
CA ALA A 114 -12.76 0.15 0.40
C ALA A 114 -13.41 1.14 1.37
N TYR A 115 -12.58 1.83 2.14
CA TYR A 115 -13.03 2.93 2.98
C TYR A 115 -13.32 4.13 2.10
N SER A 116 -14.32 4.92 2.47
CA SER A 116 -14.55 6.23 1.89
C SER A 116 -13.33 7.11 2.17
N GLY A 117 -12.85 7.80 1.14
CA GLY A 117 -11.95 8.92 1.32
C GLY A 117 -12.73 10.21 1.57
N ASP A 118 -12.02 11.33 1.57
CA ASP A 118 -12.57 12.62 2.00
C ASP A 118 -12.60 13.65 0.85
N GLY A 119 -12.37 13.21 -0.40
CA GLY A 119 -12.37 14.07 -1.59
C GLY A 119 -12.70 13.32 -2.88
N ASP A 120 -12.45 13.94 -4.05
CA ASP A 120 -12.88 13.42 -5.36
C ASP A 120 -11.85 13.62 -6.50
N GLN A 121 -10.67 14.15 -6.18
CA GLN A 121 -9.58 14.39 -7.13
C GLN A 121 -9.02 13.07 -7.69
N LEU A 122 -9.01 12.02 -6.86
CA LEU A 122 -8.69 10.65 -7.24
C LEU A 122 -9.92 9.75 -7.09
N ASP A 123 -10.01 8.72 -7.94
CA ASP A 123 -11.03 7.69 -7.76
C ASP A 123 -10.63 6.74 -6.62
N PHE A 124 -9.33 6.42 -6.52
CA PHE A 124 -8.89 5.40 -5.58
C PHE A 124 -7.44 5.58 -5.12
N VAL A 125 -7.16 5.27 -3.85
CA VAL A 125 -5.79 5.13 -3.34
C VAL A 125 -5.60 3.74 -2.77
N TYR A 126 -4.62 3.01 -3.30
CA TYR A 126 -4.27 1.67 -2.86
C TYR A 126 -2.94 1.68 -2.14
N LYS A 127 -2.94 1.29 -0.86
CA LYS A 127 -1.73 1.18 -0.05
C LYS A 127 -1.39 -0.28 0.21
N GLN A 128 -0.14 -0.68 -0.02
CA GLN A 128 0.34 -2.03 0.33
C GLN A 128 1.79 -1.98 0.80
N ALA A 129 2.02 -2.34 2.06
CA ALA A 129 3.39 -2.59 2.50
C ALA A 129 3.91 -3.91 1.90
N ALA A 130 5.16 -3.90 1.45
CA ALA A 130 5.81 -5.02 0.77
C ALA A 130 5.03 -5.52 -0.46
N LEU A 131 4.56 -4.59 -1.32
CA LEU A 131 3.90 -4.92 -2.59
C LEU A 131 4.83 -5.75 -3.47
N ARG A 132 4.34 -6.92 -3.89
CA ARG A 132 5.13 -7.85 -4.72
C ARG A 132 4.98 -7.53 -6.21
N PRO A 133 5.96 -7.81 -7.07
CA PRO A 133 5.87 -7.49 -8.49
C PRO A 133 4.67 -8.13 -9.19
N ARG A 134 4.36 -9.39 -8.90
CA ARG A 134 3.17 -10.06 -9.44
C ARG A 134 1.85 -9.52 -8.86
N GLU A 135 1.84 -9.12 -7.59
CA GLU A 135 0.69 -8.44 -7.00
C GLU A 135 0.43 -7.11 -7.71
N TYR A 136 1.47 -6.30 -7.95
CA TYR A 136 1.38 -5.07 -8.72
C TYR A 136 0.81 -5.31 -10.12
N LYS A 137 1.35 -6.28 -10.87
CA LYS A 137 0.82 -6.65 -12.20
C LYS A 137 -0.67 -6.98 -12.15
N THR A 138 -1.10 -7.77 -11.16
CA THR A 138 -2.50 -8.12 -10.96
C THR A 138 -3.36 -6.88 -10.72
N LEU A 139 -2.91 -5.91 -9.93
CA LEU A 139 -3.63 -4.64 -9.70
C LEU A 139 -3.72 -3.80 -10.98
N VAL A 140 -2.63 -3.72 -11.77
CA VAL A 140 -2.61 -3.04 -13.07
C VAL A 140 -3.59 -3.71 -14.04
N ASN A 141 -3.68 -5.04 -14.06
CA ASN A 141 -4.66 -5.75 -14.88
C ASN A 141 -6.11 -5.45 -14.45
N MET A 142 -6.36 -5.10 -13.18
CA MET A 142 -7.70 -4.75 -12.69
C MET A 142 -8.12 -3.32 -13.02
N TRP A 143 -7.20 -2.34 -12.90
CA TRP A 143 -7.53 -0.92 -12.88
C TRP A 143 -6.75 -0.05 -13.88
N GLY A 144 -5.90 -0.66 -14.70
CA GLY A 144 -4.89 0.04 -15.50
C GLY A 144 -3.72 0.53 -14.66
N GLU A 145 -2.71 1.12 -15.32
CA GLU A 145 -1.56 1.72 -14.62
C GLU A 145 -2.01 2.81 -13.63
N PRO A 146 -1.40 2.89 -12.44
CA PRO A 146 -1.68 4.00 -11.52
C PRO A 146 -1.18 5.31 -12.12
N GLN A 147 -1.90 6.40 -11.86
CA GLN A 147 -1.43 7.75 -12.26
C GLN A 147 -0.14 8.13 -11.54
N ARG A 148 0.04 7.65 -10.30
CA ARG A 148 1.29 7.75 -9.55
C ARG A 148 1.56 6.47 -8.77
N LEU A 149 2.80 6.02 -8.85
CA LEU A 149 3.33 4.89 -8.10
C LEU A 149 4.42 5.42 -7.16
N ILE A 150 4.16 5.35 -5.86
CA ILE A 150 5.00 5.96 -4.83
C ILE A 150 5.65 4.86 -3.99
N PHE A 151 6.98 4.83 -3.97
CA PHE A 151 7.77 3.95 -3.13
C PHE A 151 8.30 4.70 -1.90
N CYS A 152 7.84 4.30 -0.72
CA CYS A 152 8.31 4.86 0.53
C CYS A 152 9.57 4.14 1.02
N LEU A 153 10.67 4.88 1.08
CA LEU A 153 11.97 4.43 1.56
C LEU A 153 12.18 4.87 3.02
N ARG A 154 13.00 4.13 3.76
CA ARG A 154 13.46 4.52 5.10
C ARG A 154 14.81 3.89 5.36
N GLU A 155 15.71 4.61 6.02
CA GLU A 155 17.02 4.08 6.43
C GLU A 155 16.91 2.76 7.21
N PRO A 156 17.92 1.86 7.07
CA PRO A 156 17.99 0.59 7.78
C PRO A 156 17.84 0.69 9.30
N ALA A 157 18.58 1.60 9.95
CA ALA A 157 18.55 1.78 11.40
C ALA A 157 17.16 2.18 11.90
N GLY A 158 16.48 3.06 11.15
CA GLY A 158 15.14 3.50 11.49
C GLY A 158 14.11 2.40 11.28
N PHE A 159 14.26 1.64 10.19
CA PHE A 159 13.43 0.48 9.92
C PHE A 159 13.55 -0.56 11.04
N ILE A 160 14.75 -1.01 11.37
CA ILE A 160 14.96 -2.16 12.27
C ILE A 160 14.42 -1.86 13.67
N ALA A 161 14.70 -0.66 14.19
CA ALA A 161 14.19 -0.20 15.48
C ALA A 161 12.65 -0.23 15.53
N SER A 162 12.01 0.21 14.44
CA SER A 162 10.54 0.22 14.35
C SER A 162 9.94 -1.17 14.10
N ALA A 163 10.63 -2.00 13.34
CA ALA A 163 10.19 -3.33 12.95
C ALA A 163 10.24 -4.31 14.13
N LYS A 164 11.34 -4.33 14.90
CA LYS A 164 11.47 -5.14 16.12
C LYS A 164 10.32 -4.89 17.10
N LYS A 165 10.01 -3.62 17.36
CA LYS A 165 8.90 -3.22 18.23
C LYS A 165 7.54 -3.67 17.70
N LYS A 166 7.33 -3.64 16.39
CA LYS A 166 6.03 -3.94 15.78
C LYS A 166 5.81 -5.43 15.52
N PHE A 167 6.88 -6.19 15.31
CA PHE A 167 6.87 -7.60 14.95
C PHE A 167 7.76 -8.42 15.89
N PRO A 168 7.45 -8.47 17.19
CA PRO A 168 8.32 -9.10 18.20
C PRO A 168 8.49 -10.61 18.02
N MET A 169 7.66 -11.25 17.20
CA MET A 169 7.73 -12.69 16.91
C MET A 169 8.66 -13.03 15.74
N ARG A 170 9.23 -12.03 15.06
CA ARG A 170 10.20 -12.24 13.97
C ARG A 170 11.61 -12.08 14.49
N THR A 171 12.54 -12.91 14.02
CA THR A 171 13.96 -12.74 14.32
C THR A 171 14.52 -11.50 13.62
N VAL A 172 15.67 -11.01 14.08
CA VAL A 172 16.34 -9.86 13.46
C VAL A 172 16.67 -10.18 12.00
N GLU A 173 17.19 -11.38 11.72
CA GLU A 173 17.53 -11.85 10.38
C GLU A 173 16.31 -11.83 9.45
N ASN A 174 15.15 -12.31 9.93
CA ASN A 174 13.92 -12.25 9.14
C ASN A 174 13.46 -10.81 8.83
N LEU A 175 13.75 -9.85 9.72
CA LEU A 175 13.45 -8.44 9.48
C LEU A 175 14.43 -7.82 8.48
N GLN A 176 15.72 -8.15 8.59
CA GLN A 176 16.76 -7.73 7.64
C GLN A 176 16.47 -8.25 6.23
N ASP A 177 16.20 -9.55 6.10
CA ASP A 177 15.86 -10.20 4.82
C ASP A 177 14.60 -9.58 4.20
N HIS A 178 13.58 -9.34 5.02
CA HIS A 178 12.34 -8.72 4.56
C HIS A 178 12.58 -7.29 4.05
N TYR A 179 13.45 -6.52 4.70
CA TYR A 179 13.81 -5.18 4.26
C TYR A 179 14.51 -5.21 2.89
N VAL A 180 15.58 -6.01 2.76
CA VAL A 180 16.34 -6.16 1.51
C VAL A 180 15.42 -6.61 0.37
N MET A 181 14.56 -7.61 0.62
CA MET A 181 13.58 -8.08 -0.35
C MET A 181 12.62 -6.97 -0.80
N CYS A 182 12.13 -6.12 0.11
CA CYS A 182 11.23 -5.02 -0.27
C CYS A 182 11.91 -3.99 -1.16
N LEU A 183 13.20 -3.74 -0.96
CA LEU A 183 13.97 -2.83 -1.81
C LEU A 183 14.32 -3.48 -3.15
N ASP A 184 14.54 -4.80 -3.20
CA ASP A 184 14.63 -5.52 -4.48
C ASP A 184 13.34 -5.43 -5.30
N TYR A 185 12.16 -5.47 -4.65
CA TYR A 185 10.89 -5.25 -5.34
C TYR A 185 10.77 -3.87 -5.97
N TYR A 186 11.43 -2.83 -5.41
CA TYR A 186 11.49 -1.52 -6.07
C TYR A 186 12.11 -1.61 -7.46
N HIS A 187 13.21 -2.35 -7.62
CA HIS A 187 13.86 -2.50 -8.92
C HIS A 187 12.99 -3.21 -9.97
N LYS A 188 11.95 -3.95 -9.54
CA LYS A 188 11.02 -4.66 -10.42
C LYS A 188 9.72 -3.90 -10.70
N ILE A 189 9.34 -2.98 -9.81
CA ILE A 189 8.06 -2.25 -9.86
C ILE A 189 8.28 -0.78 -10.25
N GLY A 190 9.30 -0.12 -9.69
CA GLY A 190 9.66 1.27 -9.95
C GLY A 190 8.81 2.29 -9.16
N GLY A 191 8.65 3.48 -9.72
CA GLY A 191 7.92 4.57 -9.06
C GLY A 191 8.79 5.66 -8.45
N GLU A 192 8.11 6.66 -7.93
CA GLU A 192 8.67 7.86 -7.32
C GLU A 192 9.06 7.56 -5.87
N ILE A 193 10.31 7.85 -5.51
CA ILE A 193 10.85 7.53 -4.19
C ILE A 193 10.52 8.69 -3.24
N TYR A 194 9.89 8.36 -2.11
CA TYR A 194 9.71 9.28 -1.00
C TYR A 194 10.36 8.72 0.25
N GLU A 195 11.36 9.43 0.78
CA GLU A 195 12.11 8.97 1.94
C GLU A 195 11.48 9.46 3.24
N TYR A 196 11.28 8.55 4.20
CA TYR A 196 10.82 8.85 5.53
C TYR A 196 11.99 9.09 6.49
N ASN A 197 12.27 10.36 6.78
CA ASN A 197 13.29 10.82 7.71
C ASN A 197 12.71 11.85 8.72
N ASP A 198 13.56 12.36 9.60
CA ASP A 198 13.21 13.31 10.67
C ASP A 198 13.17 14.77 10.22
N GLU A 199 13.67 15.08 9.02
CA GLU A 199 13.59 16.40 8.41
C GLU A 199 12.19 16.69 7.84
N LEU A 200 11.39 15.64 7.61
CA LEU A 200 10.07 15.76 7.01
C LEU A 200 9.12 16.69 7.77
N THR A 201 8.38 17.46 6.98
CA THR A 201 7.30 18.36 7.41
C THR A 201 6.03 18.06 6.62
N LEU A 202 4.88 18.56 7.10
CA LEU A 202 3.62 18.44 6.35
C LEU A 202 3.71 19.12 4.96
N GLU A 203 4.42 20.25 4.86
CA GLU A 203 4.54 20.98 3.60
C GLU A 203 5.38 20.21 2.57
N GLU A 204 6.43 19.50 2.98
CA GLU A 204 7.18 18.62 2.06
C GLU A 204 6.33 17.45 1.54
N TYR A 205 5.45 16.90 2.39
CA TYR A 205 4.48 15.91 1.93
C TYR A 205 3.51 16.52 0.90
N LYS A 206 2.99 17.72 1.16
CA LYS A 206 2.07 18.40 0.23
C LYS A 206 2.75 18.69 -1.10
N GLU A 207 3.98 19.17 -1.07
CA GLU A 207 4.78 19.43 -2.27
C GLU A 207 4.97 18.16 -3.09
N PHE A 208 5.42 17.07 -2.44
CA PHE A 208 5.61 15.79 -3.12
C PHE A 208 4.30 15.21 -3.67
N LEU A 209 3.17 15.43 -2.97
CA LEU A 209 1.86 14.94 -3.36
C LEU A 209 1.13 15.84 -4.38
N LYS A 210 1.77 16.88 -4.93
CA LYS A 210 1.24 17.55 -6.11
C LYS A 210 0.95 16.52 -7.23
N PRO A 211 -0.12 16.69 -8.01
CA PRO A 211 -0.99 17.86 -8.09
C PRO A 211 -2.18 17.86 -7.12
N LEU A 212 -2.19 17.05 -6.05
CA LEU A 212 -3.30 17.08 -5.10
C LEU A 212 -3.42 18.46 -4.44
N ASP A 213 -4.65 18.98 -4.45
CA ASP A 213 -5.02 20.20 -3.76
C ASP A 213 -5.54 19.87 -2.35
N PHE A 214 -4.96 20.50 -1.35
CA PHE A 214 -5.30 20.31 0.06
C PHE A 214 -5.96 21.54 0.68
N THR A 215 -6.31 22.56 -0.12
CA THR A 215 -6.77 23.87 0.37
C THR A 215 -8.02 23.77 1.25
N GLU A 216 -8.96 22.89 0.91
CA GLU A 216 -10.23 22.73 1.64
C GLU A 216 -10.25 21.47 2.53
N VAL A 217 -9.08 20.89 2.81
CA VAL A 217 -8.97 19.60 3.48
C VAL A 217 -8.28 19.74 4.84
N GLU A 218 -8.95 19.27 5.89
CA GLU A 218 -8.32 19.17 7.21
C GLU A 218 -7.32 18.01 7.22
N LEU A 219 -6.02 18.35 7.30
CA LEU A 219 -4.95 17.35 7.29
C LEU A 219 -4.51 16.95 8.70
N PRO A 220 -4.18 15.65 8.91
CA PRO A 220 -3.60 15.21 10.16
C PRO A 220 -2.21 15.82 10.34
N SER A 221 -1.92 16.30 11.56
CA SER A 221 -0.59 16.82 11.89
C SER A 221 0.51 15.77 11.67
N PHE A 222 1.64 16.22 11.11
CA PHE A 222 2.83 15.39 10.99
C PHE A 222 3.67 15.48 12.26
N ARG A 223 4.15 14.32 12.72
CA ARG A 223 5.21 14.25 13.73
C ARG A 223 6.06 13.02 13.46
N PHE A 224 7.35 13.23 13.23
CA PHE A 224 8.30 12.13 13.18
C PHE A 224 8.37 11.43 14.55
N LYS A 225 8.30 10.10 14.53
CA LYS A 225 8.36 9.24 15.74
C LYS A 225 9.40 8.12 15.59
N GLY A 226 10.29 8.24 14.61
CA GLY A 226 11.35 7.27 14.40
C GLY A 226 12.40 7.36 15.51
N VAL A 227 13.02 6.22 15.79
CA VAL A 227 14.26 6.10 16.54
C VAL A 227 15.22 5.30 15.66
N GLN A 228 16.51 5.54 15.79
CA GLN A 228 17.56 4.85 15.06
C GLN A 228 18.18 3.75 15.95
N GLU A 229 18.47 2.58 15.38
CA GLU A 229 19.15 1.47 16.07
C GLU A 229 20.15 0.80 15.11
N GLU A 230 21.44 1.06 15.31
CA GLU A 230 22.50 0.60 14.40
C GLU A 230 22.89 -0.87 14.61
N ALA A 231 22.83 -1.36 15.86
CA ALA A 231 23.40 -2.65 16.26
C ALA A 231 22.84 -3.86 15.49
N ASP A 232 21.59 -3.77 15.05
CA ASP A 232 20.89 -4.84 14.32
C ASP A 232 20.72 -4.54 12.83
N THR A 233 21.43 -3.54 12.31
CA THR A 233 21.54 -3.34 10.86
C THR A 233 22.56 -4.30 10.26
N SER A 234 22.40 -4.63 8.98
CA SER A 234 23.38 -5.43 8.24
C SER A 234 23.90 -4.67 7.02
N GLN A 235 25.09 -5.03 6.56
CA GLN A 235 25.68 -4.44 5.36
C GLN A 235 24.74 -4.58 4.15
N ALA A 236 24.07 -5.73 4.02
CA ALA A 236 23.12 -5.98 2.93
C ALA A 236 21.93 -4.99 2.94
N MET A 237 21.45 -4.59 4.12
CA MET A 237 20.40 -3.57 4.22
C MET A 237 20.90 -2.21 3.74
N TRP A 238 22.10 -1.81 4.18
CA TRP A 238 22.71 -0.55 3.76
C TRP A 238 23.01 -0.52 2.27
N ASP A 239 23.53 -1.61 1.71
CA ASP A 239 23.77 -1.74 0.27
C ASP A 239 22.47 -1.63 -0.53
N ALA A 240 21.40 -2.30 -0.08
CA ALA A 240 20.09 -2.20 -0.72
C ALA A 240 19.52 -0.78 -0.64
N TYR A 241 19.59 -0.15 0.53
CA TYR A 241 19.15 1.23 0.76
C TYR A 241 19.90 2.21 -0.15
N ASN A 242 21.23 2.17 -0.15
CA ASN A 242 22.07 3.08 -0.93
C ASN A 242 21.82 2.94 -2.44
N LYS A 243 21.55 1.72 -2.94
CA LYS A 243 21.17 1.50 -4.34
C LYS A 243 19.88 2.23 -4.72
N VAL A 244 18.84 2.14 -3.88
CA VAL A 244 17.57 2.84 -4.13
C VAL A 244 17.72 4.35 -3.92
N LYS A 245 18.46 4.75 -2.89
CA LYS A 245 18.72 6.16 -2.56
C LYS A 245 19.46 6.88 -3.69
N ALA A 246 20.47 6.27 -4.27
CA ALA A 246 21.19 6.83 -5.43
C ALA A 246 20.27 7.10 -6.63
N ILE A 247 19.25 6.25 -6.85
CA ILE A 247 18.24 6.48 -7.90
C ILE A 247 17.40 7.72 -7.57
N ALA A 248 16.99 7.89 -6.30
CA ALA A 248 16.23 9.07 -5.88
C ALA A 248 17.02 10.35 -6.08
N ASP A 249 18.31 10.35 -5.72
CA ASP A 249 19.17 11.52 -5.78
C ASP A 249 19.55 11.88 -7.24
N SER A 250 19.64 10.89 -8.14
CA SER A 250 19.90 11.12 -9.57
C SER A 250 18.74 11.76 -10.35
N ARG A 251 17.55 11.82 -9.74
CA ARG A 251 16.32 12.35 -10.36
C ARG A 251 15.94 13.74 -9.85
N ARG A 252 16.68 14.28 -8.88
CA ARG A 252 16.55 15.65 -8.39
C ARG A 252 17.43 16.58 -9.20
#